data_AF-A0A661N7L3-F1
#
_entry.id   AF-A0A661N7L3-F1
#
_cell.length_a   1.000
_cell.length_b   1.000
_cell.length_c   1.000
_cell.angle_alpha   90.00
_cell.angle_beta   90.00
_cell.angle_gamma   90.00
#
_symmetry.space_group_name_H-M   'P 1'
#
loop_
_entity.id
_entity.type
_entity.pdbx_description
1 polymer ?
#
loop_
_entity_poly.entity_id
_entity_poly.type
_entity_poly.pdbx_seq_one_letter_code
_entity_poly.pdbx_strand_id
1 'polypeptide(L)'
;MLALALALVSALVASTAATGHRVAPRYNHEAELLEVHQLHRALNGLLVGETTFDGRELRYRNDQLGRTLRVENGAGEATELSYDAASQLLERQLYDGTGETFAYNQRGELTSAKNAAGEY
;
A
#
# COMPACT_ATOMS: atom_id res chain seq x y z
N MET A 1 -27.24 -16.47 -21.94
CA MET A 1 -27.02 -17.30 -20.74
C MET A 1 -26.80 -16.35 -19.58
N LEU A 2 -27.88 -16.06 -18.86
CA LEU A 2 -27.90 -15.24 -17.65
C LEU A 2 -27.65 -16.16 -16.45
N ALA A 3 -27.11 -15.61 -15.36
CA ALA A 3 -26.80 -16.26 -14.07
C ALA A 3 -25.40 -16.88 -13.95
N LEU A 4 -24.41 -16.06 -13.53
CA LEU A 4 -23.53 -16.43 -12.39
C LEU A 4 -22.59 -15.33 -11.88
N ALA A 5 -22.73 -14.05 -12.23
CA ALA A 5 -21.79 -13.03 -11.74
C ALA A 5 -22.14 -12.47 -10.33
N LEU A 6 -23.32 -12.75 -9.78
CA LEU A 6 -23.80 -12.10 -8.56
C LEU A 6 -23.66 -12.93 -7.27
N ALA A 7 -23.21 -14.18 -7.34
CA ALA A 7 -23.12 -15.05 -6.15
C ALA A 7 -21.80 -14.92 -5.37
N LEU A 8 -20.72 -14.43 -5.98
CA LEU A 8 -19.40 -14.38 -5.33
C LEU A 8 -19.12 -13.09 -4.56
N VAL A 9 -19.92 -12.03 -4.75
CA VAL A 9 -19.78 -10.77 -3.98
C VAL A 9 -20.40 -10.90 -2.57
N SER A 10 -21.32 -11.85 -2.35
CA SER A 10 -21.96 -12.02 -1.04
C SER A 10 -21.24 -13.01 -0.11
N ALA A 11 -20.50 -13.99 -0.65
CA ALA A 11 -19.82 -15.01 0.17
C ALA A 11 -18.48 -14.55 0.77
N LEU A 12 -17.83 -13.53 0.20
CA LEU A 12 -16.52 -13.07 0.69
C LEU A 12 -16.59 -12.01 1.81
N VAL A 13 -17.79 -11.59 2.20
CA VAL A 13 -17.97 -10.69 3.36
C VAL A 13 -17.92 -11.48 4.68
N ALA A 14 -18.13 -12.80 4.66
CA ALA A 14 -18.22 -13.61 5.88
C ALA A 14 -16.93 -14.36 6.28
N SER A 15 -15.98 -14.59 5.37
CA SER A 15 -14.76 -15.40 5.66
C SER A 15 -13.55 -14.58 6.12
N THR A 16 -13.58 -13.25 5.99
CA THR A 16 -12.44 -12.35 6.25
C THR A 16 -12.18 -12.12 7.73
N ALA A 17 -13.13 -12.43 8.61
CA ALA A 17 -13.03 -12.13 10.04
C ALA A 17 -12.03 -13.02 10.80
N ALA A 18 -11.63 -14.18 10.27
CA ALA A 18 -10.84 -15.16 11.04
C ALA A 18 -9.38 -15.35 10.58
N THR A 19 -9.02 -15.02 9.33
CA THR A 19 -7.71 -15.39 8.75
C THR A 19 -6.79 -14.21 8.42
N GLY A 20 -7.25 -12.96 8.61
CA GLY A 20 -6.47 -11.76 8.26
C GLY A 20 -6.23 -11.55 6.76
N HIS A 21 -6.76 -12.44 5.90
CA HIS A 21 -6.65 -12.36 4.45
C HIS A 21 -7.90 -11.67 3.87
N ARG A 22 -7.69 -10.66 3.02
CA ARG A 22 -8.76 -9.96 2.29
C ARG A 22 -8.44 -9.92 0.80
N VAL A 23 -9.38 -10.31 -0.04
CA VAL A 23 -9.27 -10.13 -1.49
C VAL A 23 -9.82 -8.76 -1.88
N ALA A 24 -9.10 -8.03 -2.72
CA ALA A 24 -9.47 -6.72 -3.23
C ALA A 24 -9.56 -6.76 -4.77
N PRO A 25 -10.76 -7.01 -5.34
CA PRO A 25 -10.95 -6.98 -6.78
C PRO A 25 -11.03 -5.53 -7.30
N ARG A 26 -10.52 -5.30 -8.50
CA ARG A 26 -10.63 -4.06 -9.24
C ARG A 26 -11.40 -4.31 -10.54
N TYR A 27 -12.40 -3.47 -10.82
CA TYR A 27 -13.26 -3.59 -12.01
C TYR A 27 -13.07 -2.38 -12.93
N ASN A 28 -13.29 -2.57 -14.23
CA ASN A 28 -13.45 -1.47 -15.17
C ASN A 28 -14.85 -0.85 -15.07
N HIS A 29 -15.13 0.19 -15.86
CA HIS A 29 -16.43 0.87 -15.89
C HIS A 29 -17.56 0.00 -16.47
N GLU A 30 -17.23 -1.08 -17.18
CA GLU A 30 -18.15 -2.09 -17.71
C GLU A 30 -18.41 -3.25 -16.73
N ALA A 31 -17.89 -3.14 -15.50
CA ALA A 31 -17.96 -4.13 -14.43
C ALA A 31 -17.25 -5.46 -14.74
N GLU A 32 -16.29 -5.45 -15.67
CA GLU A 32 -15.39 -6.58 -15.89
C GLU A 32 -14.24 -6.55 -14.88
N LEU A 33 -13.86 -7.73 -14.38
CA LEU A 33 -12.76 -7.89 -13.44
C LEU A 33 -11.44 -7.61 -14.16
N LEU A 34 -10.69 -6.62 -13.67
CA LEU A 34 -9.36 -6.29 -14.16
C LEU A 34 -8.30 -7.05 -13.36
N GLU A 35 -8.31 -6.88 -12.04
CA GLU A 35 -7.21 -7.28 -11.17
C GLU A 35 -7.74 -7.76 -9.83
N VAL A 36 -7.04 -8.72 -9.22
CA VAL A 36 -7.36 -9.24 -7.89
C VAL A 36 -6.11 -9.22 -7.04
N HIS A 37 -6.15 -8.50 -5.92
CA HIS A 37 -5.05 -8.42 -4.97
C HIS A 37 -5.42 -9.20 -3.70
N GLN A 38 -4.46 -9.88 -3.09
CA GLN A 38 -4.63 -10.52 -1.79
C GLN A 38 -3.92 -9.66 -0.74
N LEU A 39 -4.65 -9.17 0.24
CA LEU A 39 -4.14 -8.31 1.30
C LEU A 39 -4.01 -9.12 2.59
N HIS A 40 -2.87 -8.99 3.27
CA HIS A 40 -2.59 -9.63 4.54
C HIS A 40 -2.57 -8.56 5.64
N ARG A 41 -3.39 -8.76 6.68
CA ARG A 41 -3.50 -7.85 7.82
C ARG A 41 -3.11 -8.53 9.12
N ALA A 42 -2.44 -7.79 9.98
CA ALA A 42 -2.21 -8.20 11.36
C ALA A 42 -3.51 -8.14 12.18
N LEU A 43 -3.50 -8.69 13.40
CA LEU A 43 -4.67 -8.71 14.30
C LEU A 43 -5.19 -7.31 14.66
N ASN A 44 -4.31 -6.29 14.65
CA ASN A 44 -4.68 -4.89 14.86
C ASN A 44 -5.25 -4.22 13.59
N GLY A 45 -5.44 -4.97 12.50
CA GLY A 45 -6.01 -4.49 11.24
C GLY A 45 -5.03 -3.82 10.29
N LEU A 46 -3.78 -3.60 10.70
CA LEU A 46 -2.75 -2.97 9.85
C LEU A 46 -2.38 -3.90 8.69
N LEU A 47 -2.20 -3.32 7.50
CA LEU A 47 -1.73 -4.04 6.31
C LEU A 47 -0.27 -4.41 6.51
N VAL A 48 0.07 -5.69 6.47
CA VAL A 48 1.44 -6.20 6.67
C VAL A 48 1.98 -6.92 5.44
N GLY A 49 1.13 -7.24 4.48
CA GLY A 49 1.56 -7.74 3.18
C GLY A 49 0.49 -7.66 2.11
N GLU A 50 0.92 -7.84 0.88
CA GLU A 50 0.08 -7.89 -0.31
C GLU A 50 0.68 -8.87 -1.32
N THR A 51 -0.18 -9.70 -1.92
CA THR A 51 0.12 -10.39 -3.16
C THR A 51 -0.63 -9.67 -4.28
N THR A 52 0.13 -9.06 -5.20
CA THR A 52 -0.41 -8.32 -6.34
C THR A 52 -1.09 -9.26 -7.34
N PHE A 53 -1.81 -8.69 -8.31
CA PHE A 53 -2.54 -9.48 -9.32
C PHE A 53 -1.64 -10.39 -10.17
N ASP A 54 -0.36 -10.05 -10.32
CA ASP A 54 0.65 -10.82 -11.05
C ASP A 54 1.51 -11.72 -10.14
N GLY A 55 1.09 -11.90 -8.88
CA GLY A 55 1.71 -12.83 -7.94
C GLY A 55 2.96 -12.32 -7.22
N ARG A 56 3.32 -11.03 -7.38
CA ARG A 56 4.42 -10.45 -6.59
C ARG A 56 3.98 -10.22 -5.16
N GLU A 57 4.92 -10.45 -4.24
CA GLU A 57 4.70 -10.20 -2.82
C GLU A 57 5.32 -8.87 -2.38
N LEU A 58 4.56 -8.14 -1.57
CA LEU A 58 4.99 -6.98 -0.82
C LEU A 58 4.79 -7.23 0.67
N ARG A 59 5.73 -6.75 1.49
CA ARG A 59 5.66 -6.72 2.96
C ARG A 59 5.71 -5.28 3.45
N TYR A 60 4.89 -4.98 4.44
CA TYR A 60 4.78 -3.64 5.00
C TYR A 60 5.16 -3.64 6.49
N ARG A 61 5.98 -2.67 6.89
CA ARG A 61 6.11 -2.27 8.30
C ARG A 61 5.38 -0.95 8.48
N ASN A 62 4.60 -0.84 9.55
CA ASN A 62 3.86 0.37 9.87
C ASN A 62 4.22 0.88 11.25
N ASP A 63 4.02 2.18 11.47
CA ASP A 63 4.01 2.75 12.81
C ASP A 63 2.67 2.52 13.54
N GLN A 64 2.58 3.05 14.77
CA GLN A 64 1.37 2.93 15.60
C GLN A 64 0.17 3.70 15.05
N LEU A 65 0.39 4.69 14.18
CA LEU A 65 -0.67 5.44 13.49
C LEU A 65 -1.12 4.71 12.21
N GLY A 66 -0.51 3.58 11.87
CA GLY A 66 -0.80 2.79 10.69
C GLY A 66 -0.16 3.34 9.41
N ARG A 67 0.82 4.24 9.52
CA ARG A 67 1.57 4.77 8.38
C ARG A 67 2.70 3.81 8.02
N THR A 68 2.87 3.54 6.73
CA THR A 68 3.89 2.63 6.23
C THR A 68 5.29 3.21 6.41
N LEU A 69 6.14 2.58 7.20
CA LEU A 69 7.54 2.93 7.38
C LEU A 69 8.46 2.20 6.39
N ARG A 70 8.10 0.99 5.95
CA ARG A 70 8.87 0.20 4.98
C ARG A 70 7.95 -0.56 4.07
N VAL A 71 8.26 -0.55 2.77
CA VAL A 71 7.71 -1.46 1.77
C VAL A 71 8.85 -2.33 1.27
N GLU A 72 8.69 -3.65 1.28
CA GLU A 72 9.73 -4.58 0.83
C GLU A 72 9.14 -5.59 -0.15
N ASN A 73 9.80 -5.83 -1.27
CA ASN A 73 9.34 -6.80 -2.27
C ASN A 73 9.85 -8.23 -1.99
N GLY A 74 9.43 -9.19 -2.83
CA GLY A 74 9.88 -10.58 -2.75
C GLY A 74 11.40 -10.78 -2.86
N ALA A 75 12.12 -9.84 -3.48
CA ALA A 75 13.58 -9.87 -3.59
C ALA A 75 14.30 -9.27 -2.36
N GLY A 76 13.55 -8.72 -1.39
CA GLY A 76 14.12 -8.05 -0.22
C GLY A 76 14.54 -6.60 -0.50
N GLU A 77 14.29 -6.09 -1.70
CA GLU A 77 14.50 -4.67 -2.02
C GLU A 77 13.44 -3.85 -1.29
N ALA A 78 13.88 -2.82 -0.57
CA ALA A 78 13.02 -2.07 0.31
C ALA A 78 13.06 -0.57 0.05
N THR A 79 11.90 0.05 0.22
CA THR A 79 11.75 1.50 0.34
C THR A 79 11.42 1.84 1.79
N GLU A 80 12.23 2.70 2.41
CA GLU A 80 12.00 3.24 3.75
C GLU A 80 11.37 4.63 3.67
N LEU A 81 10.44 4.91 4.57
CA LEU A 81 9.65 6.14 4.61
C LEU A 81 9.66 6.71 6.03
N SER A 82 9.87 8.01 6.15
CA SER A 82 9.78 8.73 7.42
C SER A 82 8.77 9.86 7.34
N TYR A 83 8.13 10.18 8.46
CA TYR A 83 7.05 11.16 8.52
C TYR A 83 7.22 12.10 9.70
N ASP A 84 6.71 13.31 9.54
CA ASP A 84 6.57 14.24 10.65
C ASP A 84 5.35 13.90 11.54
N ALA A 85 5.12 14.71 12.58
CA ALA A 85 3.99 14.55 13.48
C ALA A 85 2.62 14.84 12.81
N ALA A 86 2.61 15.60 11.71
CA ALA A 86 1.42 15.88 10.91
C ALA A 86 1.15 14.80 9.84
N SER A 87 1.93 13.72 9.81
CA SER A 87 1.83 12.64 8.81
C SER A 87 2.18 13.04 7.40
N GLN A 88 3.06 14.03 7.26
CA GLN A 88 3.67 14.42 6.00
C GLN A 88 4.98 13.65 5.82
N LEU A 89 5.23 13.16 4.60
CA LEU A 89 6.42 12.37 4.27
C LEU A 89 7.65 13.27 4.32
N LEU A 90 8.64 12.99 5.17
CA LEU A 90 9.89 13.75 5.24
C LEU A 90 10.97 13.18 4.33
N GLU A 91 11.03 11.86 4.24
CA GLU A 91 12.08 11.17 3.50
C GLU A 91 11.56 9.88 2.89
N ARG A 92 12.04 9.58 1.68
CA ARG A 92 11.87 8.31 0.99
C ARG A 92 13.23 7.81 0.55
N GLN A 93 13.66 6.66 1.05
CA GLN A 93 14.90 6.00 0.65
C GLN A 93 14.60 4.72 -0.11
N LEU A 94 15.20 4.56 -1.29
CA LEU A 94 15.06 3.40 -2.17
C LEU A 94 16.14 2.36 -1.86
N TYR A 95 15.94 1.15 -2.40
CA TYR A 95 16.81 0.00 -2.13
C TYR A 95 18.24 0.18 -2.65
N ASP A 96 18.43 1.01 -3.67
CA ASP A 96 19.71 1.33 -4.28
C ASP A 96 20.47 2.44 -3.53
N GLY A 97 19.91 2.93 -2.41
CA GLY A 97 20.47 4.00 -1.60
C GLY A 97 20.19 5.41 -2.12
N THR A 98 19.48 5.54 -3.25
CA THR A 98 18.96 6.84 -3.68
C THR A 98 17.72 7.22 -2.89
N GLY A 99 17.41 8.50 -2.82
CA GLY A 99 16.24 8.94 -2.10
C GLY A 99 15.88 10.39 -2.31
N GLU A 100 14.83 10.76 -1.59
CA GLU A 100 14.17 12.03 -1.70
C GLU A 100 13.83 12.57 -0.32
N THR A 101 13.96 13.88 -0.15
CA THR A 101 13.54 14.58 1.07
C THR A 101 12.52 15.65 0.73
N PHE A 102 11.58 15.88 1.64
CA PHE A 102 10.49 16.84 1.46
C PHE A 102 10.39 17.76 2.67
N ALA A 103 10.07 19.03 2.41
CA ALA A 103 9.82 20.03 3.44
C ALA A 103 8.48 20.72 3.20
N TYR A 104 7.79 21.06 4.30
CA TYR A 104 6.46 21.66 4.26
C TYR A 104 6.42 22.90 5.15
N ASN A 105 5.58 23.86 4.76
CA ASN A 105 5.28 25.00 5.62
C ASN A 105 4.19 24.65 6.66
N GLN A 106 3.86 25.61 7.52
CA GLN A 106 2.86 25.43 8.58
C GLN A 106 1.43 25.18 8.08
N ARG A 107 1.13 25.46 6.81
CA ARG A 107 -0.17 25.16 6.18
C ARG A 107 -0.20 23.75 5.57
N GLY A 108 0.91 23.02 5.64
CA GLY A 108 1.08 21.72 5.02
C GLY A 108 1.36 21.78 3.51
N GLU A 109 1.75 22.94 3.00
CA GLU A 109 2.11 23.09 1.59
C GLU A 109 3.57 22.68 1.41
N LEU A 110 3.86 21.88 0.37
CA LEU A 110 5.22 21.47 0.01
C LEU A 110 6.04 22.71 -0.38
N THR A 111 7.19 22.91 0.26
CA THR A 111 8.10 24.03 0.01
C THR A 111 9.44 23.63 -0.58
N SER A 112 9.82 22.35 -0.48
CA SER A 112 11.03 21.81 -1.12
C SER A 112 10.86 20.31 -1.31
N ALA A 113 11.26 19.81 -2.47
CA ALA A 113 11.52 18.40 -2.71
C ALA A 113 12.91 18.25 -3.32
N LYS A 114 13.75 17.39 -2.74
CA LYS A 114 15.13 17.18 -3.21
C LYS A 114 15.38 15.72 -3.51
N ASN A 115 16.05 15.45 -4.63
CA ASN A 115 16.55 14.13 -4.99
C ASN A 115 17.91 14.25 -5.72
N ALA A 116 18.38 13.16 -6.31
CA ALA A 116 19.66 13.16 -7.04
C ALA A 116 19.67 14.07 -8.29
N ALA A 117 18.50 14.40 -8.86
CA ALA A 117 18.39 15.24 -10.05
C ALA A 117 18.33 16.74 -9.71
N GLY A 118 18.01 17.12 -8.47
CA GLY A 118 17.94 18.51 -8.05
C GLY A 118 16.95 18.76 -6.92
N GLU A 119 16.69 20.04 -6.66
CA GLU A 119 15.71 20.53 -5.69
C GLU A 119 14.62 21.32 -6.43
N TYR A 120 13.36 21.15 -6.02
CA TYR A 120 12.14 21.66 -6.67
C TYR A 120 11.19 22.33 -5.67
#